data_AF-A0AAE0NVP4-F1
#
_entry.id   AF-A0AAE0NVP4-F1
#
_cell.length_a   1.000
_cell.length_b   1.000
_cell.length_c   1.000
_cell.angle_alpha   90.00
_cell.angle_beta   90.00
_cell.angle_gamma   90.00
#
_symmetry.space_group_name_H-M   'P 1'
#
loop_
_entity.id
_entity.type
_entity.pdbx_description
1 polymer ?
#
loop_
_entity_poly.entity_id
_entity_poly.type
_entity_poly.pdbx_seq_one_letter_code
_entity_poly.pdbx_strand_id
1 'polypeptide(L)'
;MDDHDISAASDISDDAAQCKVHLSALAVVVAWNDNGDHIRHTSHLYINIHVDTSDEQALFILKGSALLQDHQRPISLFLFVYPESIQSLEFESDAKPPASAVMNQGPHQRFGCLRFKLTQSPDFVGPKHPSLEQFEDLLDTMNALSLVQNFSIYLDMSLIPPGILRQISSLPSLFSPTSSCRPLKTDGPACKPQKPILWSRRPTYKLGRNYQSIECCCLCCHSRSRSSTGRDDTNQN
;
A
#
# COMPACT_ATOMS: atom_id res chain seq x y z
N MET A 1 56.80 27.63 7.95
CA MET A 1 55.88 27.39 6.81
C MET A 1 55.13 26.15 7.22
N ASP A 2 54.00 26.39 7.86
CA ASP A 2 53.21 25.43 8.59
C ASP A 2 52.08 24.95 7.68
N ASP A 3 52.13 23.70 7.24
CA ASP A 3 51.07 23.07 6.46
C ASP A 3 49.99 22.56 7.42
N HIS A 4 48.89 23.30 7.50
CA HIS A 4 47.70 22.88 8.24
C HIS A 4 46.85 21.94 7.39
N ASP A 5 46.85 20.69 7.86
CA ASP A 5 45.91 19.62 7.56
C ASP A 5 44.46 20.07 7.85
N ILE A 6 43.58 20.02 6.84
CA ILE A 6 42.12 20.06 7.03
C ILE A 6 41.55 18.84 6.31
N SER A 7 41.55 17.75 7.05
CA SER A 7 40.75 16.56 6.79
C SER A 7 39.27 16.92 6.94
N ALA A 8 38.63 17.26 5.82
CA ALA A 8 37.18 17.37 5.74
C ALA A 8 36.58 15.94 5.77
N ALA A 9 36.34 15.45 6.97
CA ALA A 9 35.42 14.33 7.18
C ALA A 9 34.03 14.81 6.75
N SER A 10 33.60 14.43 5.55
CA SER A 10 32.21 14.52 5.16
C SER A 10 31.41 13.57 6.03
N ASP A 11 30.74 14.14 7.03
CA ASP A 11 29.67 13.48 7.78
C ASP A 11 28.58 13.05 6.78
N ILE A 12 28.66 11.80 6.34
CA ILE A 12 27.54 11.13 5.69
C ILE A 12 26.51 10.90 6.80
N SER A 13 25.63 11.89 6.95
CA SER A 13 24.41 11.76 7.74
C SER A 13 23.67 10.53 7.24
N ASP A 14 23.50 9.55 8.13
CA ASP A 14 22.74 8.31 7.98
C ASP A 14 21.24 8.66 7.92
N ASP A 15 20.85 9.50 6.94
CA ASP A 15 19.48 9.92 6.67
C ASP A 15 18.78 8.72 6.04
N ALA A 16 18.24 7.86 6.90
CA ALA A 16 17.38 6.76 6.50
C ALA A 16 16.36 7.31 5.49
N ALA A 17 16.50 6.92 4.21
CA ALA A 17 15.86 7.56 3.08
C ALA A 17 14.36 7.79 3.34
N GLN A 18 14.01 9.02 3.69
CA GLN A 18 12.63 9.39 4.01
C GLN A 18 11.82 9.37 2.71
N CYS A 19 10.96 8.36 2.56
CA CYS A 19 9.99 8.27 1.49
C CYS A 19 8.67 8.91 1.93
N LYS A 20 8.17 9.88 1.14
CA LYS A 20 6.93 10.62 1.40
C LYS A 20 6.11 10.77 0.11
N VAL A 21 5.26 9.79 -0.15
CA VAL A 21 4.36 9.76 -1.31
C VAL A 21 2.97 10.23 -0.90
N HIS A 22 2.48 11.26 -1.58
CA HIS A 22 1.09 11.68 -1.46
C HIS A 22 0.49 11.84 -2.86
N LEU A 23 -0.40 10.93 -3.23
CA LEU A 23 -1.21 11.00 -4.44
C LEU A 23 -2.68 10.88 -4.06
N SER A 24 -3.51 11.71 -4.68
CA SER A 24 -4.95 11.73 -4.44
C SER A 24 -5.70 11.72 -5.77
N ALA A 25 -6.76 10.93 -5.83
CA ALA A 25 -7.71 10.87 -6.95
C ALA A 25 -7.03 10.65 -8.31
N LEU A 26 -5.97 9.84 -8.36
CA LEU A 26 -5.34 9.47 -9.61
C LEU A 26 -6.18 8.40 -10.29
N ALA A 27 -6.59 8.63 -11.54
CA ALA A 27 -7.34 7.62 -12.31
C ALA A 27 -6.44 6.40 -12.60
N VAL A 28 -6.98 5.20 -12.38
CA VAL A 28 -6.25 3.94 -12.50
C VAL A 28 -7.06 2.85 -13.16
N VAL A 29 -6.34 1.90 -13.75
CA VAL A 29 -6.90 0.60 -14.14
C VAL A 29 -6.42 -0.42 -13.13
N VAL A 30 -7.35 -1.12 -12.49
CA VAL A 30 -7.03 -2.27 -11.63
C VAL A 30 -7.33 -3.54 -12.40
N ALA A 31 -6.42 -4.51 -12.37
CA ALA A 31 -6.62 -5.83 -12.98
C ALA A 31 -6.33 -6.94 -11.98
N TRP A 32 -7.11 -8.02 -12.04
CA TRP A 32 -6.97 -9.18 -11.17
C TRP A 32 -7.46 -10.44 -11.90
N ASN A 33 -7.05 -11.60 -11.40
CA ASN A 33 -7.58 -12.87 -11.89
C ASN A 33 -8.83 -13.21 -11.08
N ASP A 34 -9.92 -13.56 -11.76
CA ASP A 34 -11.06 -14.17 -11.09
C ASP A 34 -10.83 -15.66 -10.80
N ASN A 35 -11.81 -16.28 -10.13
CA ASN A 35 -11.75 -17.70 -9.78
C ASN A 35 -11.67 -18.64 -11.00
N GLY A 36 -11.90 -18.14 -12.21
CA GLY A 36 -11.78 -18.88 -13.47
C GLY A 36 -10.47 -18.61 -14.22
N ASP A 37 -9.47 -17.99 -13.57
CA ASP A 37 -8.22 -17.53 -14.20
C ASP A 37 -8.43 -16.53 -15.35
N HIS A 38 -9.59 -15.89 -15.42
CA HIS A 38 -9.84 -14.82 -16.38
C HIS A 38 -9.37 -13.49 -15.80
N ILE A 39 -8.63 -12.74 -16.63
CA ILE A 39 -8.19 -11.39 -16.25
C ILE A 39 -9.39 -10.45 -16.31
N ARG A 40 -9.85 -10.03 -15.14
CA ARG A 40 -10.82 -8.95 -14.96
C ARG A 40 -10.08 -7.62 -14.82
N HIS A 41 -10.73 -6.53 -15.21
CA HIS A 41 -10.18 -5.19 -15.03
C HIS A 41 -11.28 -4.15 -14.83
N THR A 42 -10.91 -3.03 -14.23
CA THR A 42 -11.80 -1.89 -14.03
C THR A 42 -11.60 -0.82 -15.09
N SER A 43 -12.68 -0.13 -15.45
CA SER A 43 -12.61 0.99 -16.38
C SER A 43 -12.44 2.35 -15.69
N HIS A 44 -12.97 2.52 -14.47
CA HIS A 44 -13.05 3.83 -13.82
C HIS A 44 -12.90 3.75 -12.30
N LEU A 45 -11.67 3.56 -11.83
CA LEU A 45 -11.32 3.72 -10.42
C LEU A 45 -10.32 4.84 -10.23
N TYR A 46 -10.30 5.38 -9.01
CA TYR A 46 -9.30 6.33 -8.57
C TYR A 46 -8.49 5.72 -7.43
N ILE A 47 -7.20 6.04 -7.34
CA ILE A 47 -6.36 5.67 -6.20
C ILE A 47 -5.93 6.91 -5.41
N ASN A 48 -5.91 6.75 -4.09
CA ASN A 48 -5.11 7.57 -3.20
C ASN A 48 -3.95 6.72 -2.65
N ILE A 49 -2.74 7.27 -2.68
CA ILE A 49 -1.52 6.66 -2.12
C ILE A 49 -0.99 7.62 -1.07
N HIS A 50 -0.95 7.17 0.17
CA HIS A 50 -0.38 7.89 1.29
C HIS A 50 0.74 7.03 1.87
N VAL A 51 1.98 7.45 1.74
CA VAL A 51 3.13 6.79 2.37
C VAL A 51 4.00 7.87 2.98
N ASP A 52 4.27 7.78 4.28
CA ASP A 52 5.24 8.59 5.00
C ASP A 52 6.02 7.68 5.93
N THR A 53 7.26 7.39 5.54
CA THR A 53 8.17 6.53 6.33
C THR A 53 8.65 7.21 7.61
N SER A 54 8.62 8.54 7.69
CA SER A 54 8.98 9.30 8.89
C SER A 54 7.92 9.11 9.99
N ASP A 55 6.66 9.04 9.57
CA ASP A 55 5.51 8.82 10.45
C ASP A 55 5.11 7.34 10.56
N GLU A 56 5.86 6.42 9.94
CA GLU A 56 5.56 4.98 9.84
C GLU A 56 4.11 4.73 9.38
N GLN A 57 3.65 5.52 8.40
CA GLN A 57 2.29 5.45 7.88
C GLN A 57 2.30 5.08 6.40
N ALA A 58 1.46 4.13 6.04
CA ALA A 58 1.15 3.83 4.66
C ALA A 58 -0.33 3.47 4.53
N LEU A 59 -0.93 3.81 3.40
CA LEU A 59 -2.25 3.39 3.00
C LEU A 59 -2.48 3.60 1.52
N PHE A 60 -3.15 2.63 0.91
CA PHE A 60 -3.66 2.73 -0.44
C PHE A 60 -5.18 2.64 -0.41
N ILE A 61 -5.86 3.57 -1.07
CA ILE A 61 -7.33 3.61 -1.12
C ILE A 61 -7.76 3.57 -2.57
N LEU A 62 -8.45 2.52 -2.98
CA LEU A 62 -9.18 2.52 -4.25
C LEU A 62 -10.58 3.11 -4.02
N LYS A 63 -10.98 4.00 -4.91
CA LYS A 63 -12.24 4.71 -4.85
C LYS A 63 -13.00 4.51 -6.16
N GLY A 64 -14.20 3.95 -6.04
CA GLY A 64 -15.23 3.96 -7.07
C GLY A 64 -16.24 5.06 -6.79
N SER A 65 -16.84 5.62 -7.83
CA SER A 65 -17.93 6.59 -7.68
C SER A 65 -18.98 6.36 -8.75
N ALA A 66 -20.26 6.34 -8.39
CA ALA A 66 -21.34 6.39 -9.35
C ALA A 66 -22.42 7.37 -8.92
N LEU A 67 -23.13 7.90 -9.91
CA LEU A 67 -24.26 8.80 -9.74
C LEU A 67 -25.54 7.96 -9.82
N LEU A 68 -26.36 8.01 -8.78
CA LEU A 68 -27.69 7.41 -8.81
C LEU A 68 -28.68 8.47 -9.31
N GLN A 69 -29.62 8.10 -10.17
CA GLN A 69 -30.63 9.00 -10.72
C GLN A 69 -31.43 9.72 -9.62
N ASP A 70 -31.72 9.02 -8.50
CA ASP A 70 -32.47 9.57 -7.37
C ASP A 70 -31.61 10.36 -6.37
N HIS A 71 -30.28 10.34 -6.51
CA HIS A 71 -29.38 11.07 -5.63
C HIS A 71 -28.70 12.23 -6.35
N GLN A 72 -28.87 13.43 -5.81
CA GLN A 72 -28.14 14.62 -6.28
C GLN A 72 -26.62 14.56 -6.05
N ARG A 73 -26.13 13.56 -5.30
CA ARG A 73 -24.70 13.41 -4.96
C ARG A 73 -24.22 12.01 -5.33
N PRO A 74 -22.99 11.91 -5.88
CA PRO A 74 -22.41 10.61 -6.19
C PRO A 74 -22.18 9.79 -4.91
N ILE A 75 -22.47 8.50 -4.99
CA ILE A 75 -22.09 7.53 -3.97
C ILE A 75 -20.65 7.10 -4.26
N SER A 76 -19.79 7.23 -3.26
CA SER A 76 -18.43 6.68 -3.33
C SER A 76 -18.38 5.31 -2.66
N LEU A 77 -17.62 4.39 -3.25
CA LEU A 77 -17.19 3.14 -2.65
C LEU A 77 -15.69 3.19 -2.40
N PHE A 78 -15.23 2.53 -1.34
CA PHE A 78 -13.83 2.53 -0.96
C PHE A 78 -13.33 1.11 -0.71
N LEU A 79 -12.11 0.81 -1.16
CA LEU A 79 -11.34 -0.34 -0.72
C LEU A 79 -10.05 0.16 -0.10
N PHE A 80 -9.78 -0.27 1.13
CA PHE A 80 -8.60 0.11 1.89
C PHE A 80 -7.61 -1.05 1.89
N VAL A 81 -6.39 -0.75 1.45
CA VAL A 81 -5.26 -1.68 1.52
C VAL A 81 -4.28 -1.12 2.55
N TYR A 82 -4.21 -1.82 3.68
CA TYR A 82 -3.36 -1.46 4.79
C TYR A 82 -1.95 -2.04 4.61
N PRO A 83 -0.91 -1.37 5.09
CA PRO A 83 0.46 -1.80 4.85
C PRO A 83 0.79 -3.13 5.51
N GLU A 84 0.19 -3.45 6.66
CA GLU A 84 0.36 -4.74 7.32
C GLU A 84 -0.28 -5.92 6.57
N SER A 85 -1.21 -5.66 5.64
CA SER A 85 -1.78 -6.70 4.79
C SER A 85 -0.95 -6.94 3.53
N ILE A 86 0.07 -6.13 3.24
CA ILE A 86 0.92 -6.29 2.06
C ILE A 86 2.01 -7.32 2.35
N GLN A 87 1.97 -8.45 1.63
CA GLN A 87 3.04 -9.44 1.64
C GLN A 87 4.23 -9.00 0.77
N SER A 88 3.92 -8.49 -0.42
CA SER A 88 4.92 -7.93 -1.33
C SER A 88 4.27 -6.91 -2.25
N LEU A 89 5.06 -5.91 -2.63
CA LEU A 89 4.72 -4.89 -3.61
C LEU A 89 5.82 -4.87 -4.66
N GLU A 90 5.45 -4.93 -5.93
CA GLU A 90 6.39 -4.79 -7.04
C GLU A 90 6.01 -3.58 -7.90
N PHE A 91 7.01 -2.98 -8.54
CA PHE A 91 6.80 -1.90 -9.50
C PHE A 91 7.44 -2.26 -10.84
N GLU A 92 6.65 -2.22 -11.90
CA GLU A 92 7.11 -2.39 -13.28
C GLU A 92 6.92 -1.08 -14.04
N SER A 93 8.01 -0.52 -14.54
CA SER A 93 7.99 0.63 -15.44
C SER A 93 7.60 0.20 -16.86
N ASP A 94 6.88 1.06 -17.58
CA ASP A 94 6.45 0.83 -18.98
C ASP A 94 5.58 -0.42 -19.17
N ALA A 95 4.82 -0.76 -18.13
CA ALA A 95 3.85 -1.85 -18.15
C ALA A 95 2.69 -1.53 -19.11
N LYS A 96 2.07 -2.56 -19.70
CA LYS A 96 0.89 -2.38 -20.55
C LYS A 96 -0.37 -2.80 -19.78
N PRO A 97 -1.36 -1.91 -19.62
CA PRO A 97 -2.65 -2.30 -19.06
C PRO A 97 -3.37 -3.29 -19.99
N PRO A 98 -4.38 -4.04 -19.50
CA PRO A 98 -5.19 -4.91 -20.34
C PRO A 98 -5.75 -4.15 -21.55
N ALA A 99 -5.67 -4.75 -22.74
CA ALA A 99 -5.98 -4.09 -24.01
C ALA A 99 -7.40 -3.49 -24.08
N SER A 100 -8.37 -4.13 -23.41
CA SER A 100 -9.76 -3.67 -23.31
C SER A 100 -9.96 -2.49 -22.36
N ALA A 101 -9.02 -2.23 -21.44
CA ALA A 101 -9.14 -1.18 -20.44
C ALA A 101 -8.83 0.22 -21.00
N VAL A 102 -8.17 0.32 -22.16
CA VAL A 102 -7.69 1.59 -22.69
C VAL A 102 -7.96 1.72 -24.19
N MET A 103 -9.24 1.89 -24.54
CA MET A 103 -9.69 2.03 -25.93
C MET A 103 -9.18 3.31 -26.64
N ASN A 104 -8.59 4.27 -25.92
CA ASN A 104 -8.19 5.59 -26.45
C ASN A 104 -6.74 5.98 -26.10
N GLN A 105 -5.76 5.11 -26.37
CA GLN A 105 -4.35 5.45 -26.12
C GLN A 105 -3.79 6.37 -27.19
N GLY A 106 -3.36 7.57 -26.79
CA GLY A 106 -2.44 8.37 -27.58
C GLY A 106 -1.06 7.71 -27.62
N PRO A 107 -0.25 7.94 -28.68
CA PRO A 107 1.04 7.26 -28.90
C PRO A 107 2.13 7.53 -27.84
N HIS A 108 1.86 8.35 -26.82
CA HIS A 108 2.83 8.81 -25.82
C HIS A 108 2.47 8.45 -24.37
N GLN A 109 1.37 7.74 -24.14
CA GLN A 109 0.95 7.39 -22.78
C GLN A 109 1.84 6.29 -22.21
N ARG A 110 2.49 6.55 -21.07
CA ARG A 110 3.35 5.58 -20.38
C ARG A 110 2.71 5.14 -19.09
N PHE A 111 2.63 3.82 -18.88
CA PHE A 111 2.03 3.26 -17.67
C PHE A 111 3.08 2.58 -16.79
N GLY A 112 2.91 2.73 -15.48
CA GLY A 112 3.62 1.97 -14.47
C GLY A 112 2.65 1.03 -13.79
N CYS A 113 3.10 -0.15 -13.39
CA CYS A 113 2.25 -1.14 -12.73
C CYS A 113 2.74 -1.39 -11.31
N LEU A 114 1.87 -1.20 -10.33
CA LEU A 114 2.06 -1.65 -8.95
C LEU A 114 1.36 -3.00 -8.77
N ARG A 115 2.13 -4.07 -8.52
CA ARG A 115 1.57 -5.41 -8.26
C ARG A 115 1.51 -5.66 -6.77
N PHE A 116 0.30 -5.87 -6.28
CA PHE A 116 0.03 -6.18 -4.89
C PHE A 116 -0.14 -7.68 -4.71
N LYS A 117 0.54 -8.19 -3.69
CA LYS A 117 0.27 -9.49 -3.09
C LYS A 117 0.00 -9.27 -1.61
N LEU A 118 -1.17 -9.70 -1.15
CA LEU A 118 -1.65 -9.45 0.20
C LEU A 118 -1.73 -10.73 1.03
N THR A 119 -1.53 -10.61 2.34
CA THR A 119 -1.81 -11.66 3.33
C THR A 119 -3.27 -11.67 3.77
N GLN A 120 -3.97 -10.53 3.62
CA GLN A 120 -5.38 -10.33 3.95
C GLN A 120 -6.05 -9.53 2.82
N SER A 121 -7.33 -9.81 2.57
CA SER A 121 -8.14 -9.07 1.60
C SER A 121 -8.23 -7.57 1.95
N PRO A 122 -8.44 -6.69 0.95
CA PRO A 122 -8.74 -5.27 1.20
C PRO A 122 -10.05 -5.07 1.99
N ASP A 123 -10.08 -4.06 2.84
CA ASP A 123 -11.30 -3.70 3.59
C ASP A 123 -12.24 -2.89 2.70
N PHE A 124 -13.41 -3.44 2.40
CA PHE A 124 -14.44 -2.77 1.60
C PHE A 124 -15.37 -1.92 2.46
N VAL A 125 -15.60 -0.68 2.03
CA VAL A 125 -16.57 0.21 2.65
C VAL A 125 -17.48 0.84 1.62
N GLY A 126 -18.77 0.59 1.79
CA GLY A 126 -19.84 1.13 0.98
C GLY A 126 -21.01 1.68 1.81
N PRO A 127 -22.04 2.22 1.14
CA PRO A 127 -23.32 2.56 1.77
C PRO A 127 -23.99 1.30 2.33
N LYS A 128 -24.72 1.43 3.45
CA LYS A 128 -25.43 0.30 4.10
C LYS A 128 -26.59 -0.25 3.27
N HIS A 129 -27.21 0.60 2.45
CA HIS A 129 -28.40 0.28 1.65
C HIS A 129 -28.30 0.94 0.27
N PRO A 130 -27.44 0.47 -0.64
CA PRO A 130 -27.48 0.96 -2.01
C PRO A 130 -28.79 0.51 -2.65
N SER A 131 -29.53 1.42 -3.29
CA SER A 131 -30.53 1.02 -4.29
C SER A 131 -29.76 0.36 -5.44
N LEU A 132 -29.82 -0.97 -5.51
CA LEU A 132 -28.84 -1.82 -6.20
C LEU A 132 -28.79 -1.64 -7.73
N GLU A 133 -29.90 -1.27 -8.36
CA GLU A 133 -30.07 -1.44 -9.81
C GLU A 133 -29.16 -0.57 -10.69
N GLN A 134 -28.68 0.59 -10.20
CA GLN A 134 -27.85 1.50 -11.00
C GLN A 134 -26.36 1.46 -10.65
N PHE A 135 -25.99 0.70 -9.62
CA PHE A 135 -24.61 0.59 -9.14
C PHE A 135 -24.07 -0.84 -9.28
N GLU A 136 -24.90 -1.80 -9.67
CA GLU A 136 -24.60 -3.24 -9.62
C GLU A 136 -23.21 -3.57 -10.15
N ASP A 137 -22.86 -3.14 -11.36
CA ASP A 137 -21.54 -3.40 -11.97
C ASP A 137 -20.34 -2.89 -11.13
N LEU A 138 -20.42 -1.67 -10.60
CA LEU A 138 -19.34 -1.09 -9.80
C LEU A 138 -19.32 -1.67 -8.39
N LEU A 139 -20.48 -1.98 -7.81
CA LEU A 139 -20.57 -2.64 -6.51
C LEU A 139 -19.98 -4.04 -6.60
N ASP A 140 -20.35 -4.80 -7.62
CA ASP A 140 -19.86 -6.15 -7.89
C ASP A 140 -18.37 -6.14 -8.18
N THR A 141 -17.89 -5.17 -8.94
CA THR A 141 -16.46 -4.96 -9.17
C THR A 141 -15.70 -4.71 -7.87
N MET A 142 -16.20 -3.80 -7.02
CA MET A 142 -15.54 -3.46 -5.75
C MET A 142 -15.64 -4.62 -4.74
N ASN A 143 -16.76 -5.34 -4.72
CA ASN A 143 -16.92 -6.56 -3.93
C ASN A 143 -15.96 -7.65 -4.39
N ALA A 144 -15.86 -7.91 -5.70
CA ALA A 144 -14.93 -8.89 -6.24
C ALA A 144 -13.48 -8.52 -5.88
N LEU A 145 -13.10 -7.24 -6.01
CA LEU A 145 -11.79 -6.75 -5.60
C LEU A 145 -11.54 -6.87 -4.10
N SER A 146 -12.57 -6.77 -3.25
CA SER A 146 -12.44 -6.97 -1.80
C SER A 146 -12.09 -8.41 -1.42
N LEU A 147 -12.30 -9.37 -2.34
CA LEU A 147 -12.05 -10.79 -2.07
C LEU A 147 -10.69 -11.25 -2.59
N VAL A 148 -10.00 -10.46 -3.43
CA VAL A 148 -8.72 -10.85 -4.02
C VAL A 148 -7.53 -10.42 -3.18
N GLN A 149 -6.52 -11.28 -3.14
CA GLN A 149 -5.24 -11.01 -2.50
C GLN A 149 -4.14 -10.63 -3.50
N ASN A 150 -4.40 -10.81 -4.79
CA ASN A 150 -3.45 -10.53 -5.86
C ASN A 150 -4.13 -9.64 -6.90
N PHE A 151 -3.60 -8.45 -7.10
CA PHE A 151 -4.10 -7.52 -8.12
C PHE A 151 -2.98 -6.56 -8.56
N SER A 152 -3.17 -5.98 -9.73
CA SER A 152 -2.26 -5.02 -10.36
C SER A 152 -2.96 -3.68 -10.53
N ILE A 153 -2.28 -2.59 -10.22
CA ILE A 153 -2.76 -1.23 -10.45
C ILE A 153 -1.87 -0.56 -11.50
N TYR A 154 -2.46 -0.21 -12.63
CA TYR A 154 -1.81 0.53 -13.70
C TYR A 154 -2.05 2.03 -13.50
N LEU A 155 -0.94 2.76 -13.41
CA LEU A 155 -0.88 4.19 -13.21
C LEU A 155 -0.41 4.86 -14.50
N ASP A 156 -1.10 5.89 -14.97
CA ASP A 156 -0.55 6.74 -16.04
C ASP A 156 0.59 7.60 -15.47
N MET A 157 1.83 7.23 -15.80
CA MET A 157 3.04 7.90 -15.30
C MET A 157 3.15 9.32 -15.85
N SER A 158 2.46 9.64 -16.94
CA SER A 158 2.43 10.97 -17.55
C SER A 158 1.68 11.98 -16.68
N LEU A 159 0.79 11.51 -15.81
CA LEU A 159 0.01 12.33 -14.87
C LEU A 159 0.71 12.50 -13.51
N ILE A 160 1.84 11.82 -13.29
CA ILE A 160 2.54 11.81 -12.00
C ILE A 160 3.78 12.70 -12.07
N PRO A 161 3.99 13.64 -11.12
CA PRO A 161 5.21 14.44 -11.06
C PRO A 161 6.46 13.55 -10.97
N PRO A 162 7.56 13.83 -11.72
CA PRO A 162 8.74 12.97 -11.75
C PRO A 162 9.38 12.70 -10.39
N GLY A 163 9.35 13.68 -9.48
CA GLY A 163 9.84 13.52 -8.11
C GLY A 163 9.04 12.48 -7.31
N ILE A 164 7.71 12.47 -7.48
CA ILE A 164 6.82 11.48 -6.85
C ILE A 164 6.97 10.12 -7.53
N LEU A 165 7.11 10.08 -8.86
CA LEU A 165 7.29 8.84 -9.61
C LEU A 165 8.54 8.06 -9.15
N ARG A 166 9.66 8.76 -8.90
CA ARG A 166 10.87 8.16 -8.31
C ARG A 166 10.57 7.50 -6.96
N GLN A 167 9.79 8.18 -6.11
CA GLN A 167 9.41 7.61 -4.81
C GLN A 167 8.45 6.42 -4.95
N ILE A 168 7.48 6.46 -5.89
CA ILE A 168 6.62 5.31 -6.20
C ILE A 168 7.46 4.11 -6.62
N SER A 169 8.47 4.32 -7.48
CA SER A 169 9.36 3.23 -7.91
C SER A 169 10.19 2.63 -6.78
N SER A 170 10.36 3.35 -5.66
CA SER A 170 11.05 2.87 -4.47
C SER A 170 10.15 2.13 -3.48
N LEU A 171 8.81 2.26 -3.59
CA LEU A 171 7.86 1.62 -2.67
C LEU A 171 8.06 0.11 -2.51
N PRO A 172 8.37 -0.69 -3.56
CA PRO A 172 8.66 -2.12 -3.41
C PRO A 172 9.68 -2.43 -2.31
N SER A 173 10.70 -1.58 -2.14
CA SER A 173 11.74 -1.79 -1.12
C SER A 173 11.23 -1.62 0.31
N LEU A 174 10.14 -0.88 0.53
CA LEU A 174 9.52 -0.66 1.84
C LEU A 174 8.66 -1.86 2.30
N PHE A 175 8.13 -2.62 1.35
CA PHE A 175 7.20 -3.74 1.59
C PHE A 175 7.83 -5.12 1.30
N SER A 176 9.05 -5.16 0.80
CA SER A 176 9.77 -6.40 0.60
C SER A 176 10.48 -6.78 1.91
N PRO A 177 10.21 -7.97 2.49
CA PRO A 177 11.01 -8.46 3.59
C PRO A 177 12.45 -8.61 3.06
N THR A 178 13.38 -7.87 3.66
CA THR A 178 14.80 -7.91 3.32
C THR A 178 15.32 -9.33 3.51
N SER A 179 15.29 -10.13 2.45
CA SER A 179 15.97 -11.41 2.41
C SER A 179 17.46 -11.13 2.22
N SER A 180 18.15 -11.13 3.36
CA SER A 180 19.59 -11.36 3.51
C SER A 180 20.53 -10.37 2.84
N CYS A 181 21.32 -9.67 3.67
CA CYS A 181 22.73 -9.52 3.36
C CYS A 181 23.27 -10.93 3.03
N ARG A 182 23.53 -11.24 1.75
CA ARG A 182 24.38 -12.39 1.44
C ARG A 182 25.74 -12.12 2.10
N PRO A 183 26.29 -13.04 2.90
CA PRO A 183 27.67 -12.91 3.33
C PRO A 183 28.54 -13.00 2.08
N LEU A 184 28.96 -11.87 1.53
CA LEU A 184 30.13 -11.88 0.66
C LEU A 184 31.30 -12.25 1.56
N LYS A 185 31.88 -13.41 1.27
CA LYS A 185 33.10 -13.89 1.88
C LYS A 185 34.26 -13.05 1.35
N THR A 186 34.36 -11.82 1.81
CA THR A 186 35.49 -10.91 1.56
C THR A 186 35.45 -9.82 2.63
N ASP A 187 36.61 -9.53 3.20
CA ASP A 187 36.87 -8.64 4.35
C ASP A 187 36.45 -7.17 4.15
N GLY A 188 35.15 -6.93 3.98
CA GLY A 188 34.55 -5.60 3.90
C GLY A 188 33.63 -5.31 5.10
N PRO A 189 33.41 -4.02 5.46
CA PRO A 189 32.51 -3.66 6.55
C PRO A 189 31.10 -4.20 6.27
N ALA A 190 30.58 -4.97 7.22
CA ALA A 190 29.28 -5.62 7.12
C ALA A 190 28.17 -4.59 6.86
N CYS A 191 27.37 -4.80 5.81
CA CYS A 191 26.13 -4.06 5.62
C CYS A 191 25.24 -4.26 6.84
N LYS A 192 24.86 -3.17 7.50
CA LYS A 192 23.88 -3.22 8.58
C LYS A 192 22.55 -3.69 7.98
N PRO A 193 21.90 -4.73 8.53
CA PRO A 193 20.57 -5.11 8.09
C PRO A 193 19.61 -3.94 8.34
N GLN A 194 18.94 -3.48 7.29
CA GLN A 194 17.88 -2.49 7.42
C GLN A 194 16.72 -3.14 8.18
N LYS A 195 16.35 -2.58 9.33
CA LYS A 195 15.21 -3.10 10.10
C LYS A 195 13.94 -2.92 9.27
N PRO A 196 13.04 -3.94 9.21
CA PRO A 196 11.74 -3.77 8.58
C PRO A 196 10.98 -2.63 9.26
N ILE A 197 10.31 -1.79 8.46
CA ILE A 197 9.45 -0.71 8.98
C ILE A 197 8.28 -1.36 9.70
N LEU A 198 8.15 -1.06 10.99
CA LEU A 198 7.01 -1.51 11.79
C LEU A 198 5.88 -0.48 11.60
N TRP A 199 4.97 -0.75 10.67
CA TRP A 199 3.81 0.13 10.43
C TRP A 199 2.94 0.18 11.69
N SER A 200 3.08 1.25 12.46
CA SER A 200 2.65 1.28 13.86
C SER A 200 1.26 1.88 14.07
N ARG A 201 0.60 2.41 13.02
CA ARG A 201 -0.76 2.98 13.10
C ARG A 201 -1.58 2.81 11.82
N ARG A 202 -2.78 2.22 11.94
CA ARG A 202 -3.85 2.40 10.94
C ARG A 202 -4.30 3.86 10.98
N PRO A 203 -4.23 4.62 9.87
CA PRO A 203 -4.76 5.97 9.86
C PRO A 203 -6.29 5.91 10.03
N THR A 204 -6.86 6.76 10.89
CA THR A 204 -8.31 6.80 11.10
C THR A 204 -8.97 7.64 10.01
N TYR A 205 -9.76 7.01 9.14
CA TYR A 205 -10.57 7.70 8.13
C TYR A 205 -11.95 8.01 8.69
N LYS A 206 -12.27 9.31 8.80
CA LYS A 206 -13.63 9.74 9.13
C LYS A 206 -14.49 9.71 7.88
N LEU A 207 -15.18 8.59 7.66
CA LEU A 207 -16.25 8.53 6.68
C LEU A 207 -17.52 9.20 7.25
N GLY A 208 -18.32 9.81 6.37
CA GLY A 208 -19.59 10.43 6.78
C GLY A 208 -20.57 9.40 7.37
N ARG A 209 -21.58 9.87 8.14
CA ARG A 209 -22.54 9.02 8.89
C ARG A 209 -23.29 7.96 8.05
N ASN A 210 -23.26 8.07 6.73
CA ASN A 210 -23.97 7.19 5.80
C ASN A 210 -23.16 5.95 5.36
N TYR A 211 -21.91 5.83 5.81
CA TYR A 211 -21.03 4.70 5.50
C TYR A 211 -21.06 3.66 6.62
N GLN A 212 -20.83 2.38 6.28
CA GLN A 212 -20.49 1.41 7.32
C GLN A 212 -19.21 1.87 8.03
N SER A 213 -19.27 1.97 9.35
CA SER A 213 -18.08 2.29 10.15
C SER A 213 -17.15 1.09 10.07
N ILE A 214 -15.90 1.32 9.67
CA ILE A 214 -14.84 0.37 9.98
C ILE A 214 -14.63 0.51 11.50
N GLU A 215 -15.33 -0.29 12.30
CA GLU A 215 -14.93 -0.47 13.69
C GLU A 215 -13.60 -1.23 13.68
N CYS A 216 -12.50 -0.48 13.66
CA CYS A 216 -11.18 -1.02 13.87
C CYS A 216 -11.16 -1.74 15.22
N CYS A 217 -11.19 -3.07 15.21
CA CYS A 217 -10.82 -3.87 16.37
C CYS A 217 -9.34 -3.61 16.68
N CYS A 218 -9.06 -2.63 17.53
CA CYS A 218 -7.77 -2.43 18.17
C CYS A 218 -7.51 -3.53 19.20
N LEU A 219 -7.37 -4.78 18.76
CA LEU A 219 -7.01 -5.90 19.62
C LEU A 219 -6.08 -6.84 18.84
N CYS A 220 -4.78 -6.53 18.86
CA CYS A 220 -3.70 -7.51 19.02
C CYS A 220 -2.35 -6.81 18.98
N CYS A 221 -1.74 -6.65 20.16
CA CYS A 221 -0.30 -6.74 20.45
C CYS A 221 -0.02 -6.13 21.83
N HIS A 222 -0.57 -6.73 22.89
CA HIS A 222 0.00 -6.62 24.23
C HIS A 222 0.71 -7.93 24.55
N SER A 223 1.90 -8.11 24.00
CA SER A 223 2.84 -9.14 24.48
C SER A 223 3.40 -8.66 25.83
N ARG A 224 2.59 -8.75 26.88
CA ARG A 224 3.05 -8.60 28.26
C ARG A 224 3.86 -9.85 28.63
N SER A 225 5.17 -9.73 28.52
CA SER A 225 6.11 -10.67 29.13
C SER A 225 5.87 -10.68 30.64
N ARG A 226 5.21 -11.73 31.14
CA ARG A 226 5.16 -12.02 32.58
C ARG A 226 6.31 -12.97 32.88
N SER A 227 7.35 -12.42 33.49
CA SER A 227 8.37 -13.15 34.21
C SER A 227 7.74 -13.90 35.38
N SER A 228 7.61 -15.22 35.26
CA SER A 228 7.34 -16.11 36.40
C SER A 228 8.67 -16.46 37.06
N THR A 229 9.08 -15.66 38.05
CA THR A 229 10.05 -16.11 39.06
C THR A 229 9.34 -17.10 39.97
N GLY A 230 9.65 -18.39 39.82
CA GLY A 230 9.23 -19.45 40.73
C GLY A 230 9.85 -19.26 42.11
N ARG A 231 9.01 -19.31 43.14
CA ARG A 231 9.41 -19.60 44.52
C ARG A 231 9.17 -21.08 44.75
N ASP A 232 10.25 -21.84 44.92
CA ASP A 232 10.22 -23.15 45.56
C ASP A 232 10.25 -22.93 47.07
N ASP A 233 9.17 -23.30 47.75
CA ASP A 233 9.16 -23.54 49.19
C ASP A 233 8.41 -24.85 49.42
N THR A 234 9.13 -25.95 49.61
CA THR A 234 8.60 -27.09 50.36
C THR A 234 9.75 -27.80 51.05
N ASN A 235 9.95 -27.46 52.33
CA ASN A 235 10.77 -28.23 53.25
C ASN A 235 9.99 -28.41 54.56
N GLN A 236 9.40 -29.58 54.73
CA GLN A 236 8.94 -30.13 56.01
C GLN A 236 9.22 -31.62 56.00
N ASN A 237 10.37 -32.00 56.56
CA ASN A 237 10.47 -33.04 57.57
C ASN A 237 11.69 -32.76 58.45
#